data_AF-A0A354SEC7-F1
#
_entry.id   AF-A0A354SEC7-F1
#
_cell.length_a   1.000
_cell.length_b   1.000
_cell.length_c   1.000
_cell.angle_alpha   90.00
_cell.angle_beta   90.00
_cell.angle_gamma   90.00
#
_symmetry.space_group_name_H-M   'P 1'
#
loop_
_entity.id
_entity.type
_entity.pdbx_description
1 polymer ?
#
loop_
_entity_poly.entity_id
_entity_poly.type
_entity_poly.pdbx_seq_one_letter_code
_entity_poly.pdbx_strand_id
1 'polypeptide(L)'
;NRFLSLEPLLGPVDLSPWMSGHYMVQGSFNLGISAVLLGGESGKNARPMHTNWVDLVRDRCRDNGVPFFFKQWGEFHPLMWLDGGDVCIGREEGYRTVELDGTTMVRCGKRAAGRHLDGVLHNALPWDEVAK
;
A
#
# COMPACT_ATOMS: atom_id res chain seq x y z
N ASN A 1 -13.64 7.41 -14.95
CA ASN A 1 -12.67 6.62 -14.16
C ASN A 1 -12.50 7.30 -12.81
N ARG A 2 -12.77 6.63 -11.69
CA ARG A 2 -12.61 7.18 -10.32
C ARG A 2 -11.55 6.37 -9.58
N PHE A 3 -10.32 6.81 -9.73
CA PHE A 3 -9.16 6.23 -9.08
C PHE A 3 -8.93 6.89 -7.72
N LEU A 4 -8.58 6.11 -6.72
CA LEU A 4 -8.21 6.58 -5.38
C LEU A 4 -6.72 6.32 -5.13
N SER A 5 -5.98 7.38 -4.79
CA SER A 5 -4.58 7.30 -4.39
C SER A 5 -4.45 7.45 -2.88
N LEU A 6 -3.96 6.41 -2.21
CA LEU A 6 -3.67 6.36 -0.78
C LEU A 6 -2.16 6.38 -0.54
N GLU A 7 -1.52 7.52 -0.82
CA GLU A 7 -0.09 7.69 -0.61
C GLU A 7 0.33 9.10 -0.12
N PRO A 8 1.08 9.19 0.98
CA PRO A 8 1.37 8.11 1.92
C PRO A 8 0.10 7.68 2.70
N LEU A 9 -0.07 6.39 2.94
CA LEU A 9 -1.09 5.89 3.86
C LEU A 9 -0.59 6.04 5.32
N LEU A 10 -1.16 7.01 6.03
CA LEU A 10 -0.72 7.44 7.36
C LEU A 10 -1.72 7.11 8.48
N GLY A 11 -2.82 6.45 8.14
CA GLY A 11 -3.86 6.05 9.06
C GLY A 11 -4.79 5.02 8.43
N PRO A 12 -5.63 4.35 9.23
CA PRO A 12 -6.59 3.38 8.72
C PRO A 12 -7.62 4.06 7.81
N VAL A 13 -8.02 3.36 6.75
CA VAL A 13 -9.06 3.82 5.81
C VAL A 13 -10.07 2.69 5.62
N ASP A 14 -11.34 2.99 5.91
CA ASP A 14 -12.45 2.09 5.56
C ASP A 14 -13.03 2.48 4.20
N LEU A 15 -12.85 1.62 3.20
CA LEU A 15 -13.36 1.85 1.85
C LEU A 15 -14.78 1.33 1.64
N SER A 16 -15.36 0.63 2.62
CA SER A 16 -16.66 -0.04 2.49
C SER A 16 -17.78 0.86 1.95
N PRO A 17 -17.90 2.15 2.34
CA PRO A 17 -18.95 3.02 1.83
C PRO A 17 -18.88 3.29 0.32
N TRP A 18 -17.74 3.05 -0.33
CA TRP A 18 -17.51 3.39 -1.74
C TRP A 18 -17.18 2.17 -2.62
N MET A 19 -17.19 0.96 -2.04
CA MET A 19 -16.86 -0.30 -2.70
C MET A 19 -18.06 -0.94 -3.39
N SER A 20 -19.27 -0.70 -2.90
CA SER A 20 -20.51 -1.11 -3.56
C SER A 20 -20.72 -0.27 -4.82
N GLY A 21 -20.49 -0.90 -5.99
CA GLY A 21 -20.80 -0.31 -7.28
C GLY A 21 -22.28 0.10 -7.39
N HIS A 22 -22.52 1.19 -8.13
CA HIS A 22 -23.83 1.59 -8.66
C HIS A 22 -24.99 1.63 -7.65
N TYR A 23 -25.01 2.65 -6.79
CA TYR A 23 -26.16 2.92 -5.92
C TYR A 23 -26.58 4.39 -5.97
N MET A 24 -27.86 4.64 -5.74
CA MET A 24 -28.42 6.00 -5.74
C MET A 24 -28.13 6.69 -4.39
N VAL A 25 -27.55 7.88 -4.44
CA VAL A 25 -27.36 8.76 -3.27
C VAL A 25 -27.91 10.14 -3.61
N GLN A 26 -28.92 10.60 -2.87
CA GLN A 26 -29.52 11.94 -3.04
C GLN A 26 -29.91 12.26 -4.51
N GLY A 27 -30.44 11.28 -5.23
CA GLY A 27 -30.83 11.43 -6.64
C GLY A 27 -29.67 11.38 -7.65
N SER A 28 -28.43 11.13 -7.20
CA SER A 28 -27.25 10.96 -8.04
C SER A 28 -26.77 9.49 -8.06
N PHE A 29 -26.30 9.03 -9.21
CA PHE A 29 -25.80 7.67 -9.39
C PHE A 29 -24.34 7.57 -8.93
N ASN A 30 -24.08 6.91 -7.79
CA ASN A 30 -22.74 6.64 -7.33
C ASN A 30 -22.20 5.40 -8.03
N LEU A 31 -21.12 5.60 -8.79
CA LEU A 31 -20.50 4.57 -9.60
C LEU A 31 -19.36 3.83 -8.84
N GLY A 32 -19.07 4.15 -7.56
CA GLY A 32 -18.05 3.47 -6.72
C GLY A 32 -16.58 3.80 -7.04
N ILE A 33 -15.62 3.25 -6.30
CA ILE A 33 -14.18 3.35 -6.64
C ILE A 33 -13.86 2.37 -7.79
N SER A 34 -13.12 2.81 -8.80
CA SER A 34 -12.78 1.97 -9.97
C SER A 34 -11.34 1.45 -9.98
N ALA A 35 -10.47 1.94 -9.10
CA ALA A 35 -9.14 1.39 -8.82
C ALA A 35 -8.53 2.08 -7.58
N VAL A 36 -7.63 1.39 -6.89
CA VAL A 36 -6.89 1.92 -5.73
C VAL A 36 -5.39 1.77 -5.95
N LEU A 37 -4.65 2.84 -5.69
CA LEU A 37 -3.20 2.82 -5.49
C LEU A 37 -2.89 3.07 -4.03
N LEU A 38 -1.91 2.35 -3.50
CA LEU A 38 -1.46 2.49 -2.13
C LEU A 38 0.06 2.57 -2.07
N GLY A 39 0.59 3.47 -1.23
CA GLY A 39 2.02 3.56 -1.00
C GLY A 39 2.38 4.17 0.36
N GLY A 40 3.56 3.82 0.85
CA GLY A 40 4.14 4.40 2.07
C GLY A 40 5.00 5.65 1.82
N GLU A 41 5.32 6.36 2.91
CA GLU A 41 6.02 7.65 2.87
C GLU A 41 7.51 7.50 2.53
N SER A 42 8.02 8.37 1.65
CA SER A 42 9.45 8.44 1.29
C SER A 42 10.11 9.70 1.87
N GLY A 43 11.43 9.70 2.01
CA GLY A 43 12.21 10.87 2.41
C GLY A 43 12.77 10.84 3.84
N LYS A 44 13.44 11.92 4.23
CA LYS A 44 14.21 11.99 5.49
C LYS A 44 13.36 11.72 6.74
N ASN A 45 12.12 12.21 6.74
CA ASN A 45 11.20 12.15 7.88
C ASN A 45 10.03 11.18 7.65
N ALA A 46 10.21 10.19 6.76
CA ALA A 46 9.18 9.21 6.47
C ALA A 46 8.70 8.49 7.73
N ARG A 47 7.40 8.26 7.81
CA ARG A 47 6.75 7.45 8.84
C ARG A 47 6.54 6.02 8.33
N PRO A 48 6.72 5.01 9.18
CA PRO A 48 6.36 3.63 8.84
C PRO A 48 4.84 3.51 8.69
N MET A 49 4.42 2.73 7.70
CA MET A 49 3.02 2.39 7.45
C MET A 49 2.70 1.06 8.13
N HIS A 50 1.54 0.95 8.80
CA HIS A 50 1.15 -0.32 9.41
C HIS A 50 0.76 -1.33 8.33
N THR A 51 1.20 -2.58 8.49
CA THR A 51 0.90 -3.71 7.58
C THR A 51 -0.59 -4.01 7.51
N ASN A 52 -1.27 -4.01 8.65
CA ASN A 52 -2.72 -4.24 8.74
C ASN A 52 -3.56 -3.27 7.90
N TRP A 53 -3.14 -2.00 7.75
CA TRP A 53 -3.86 -1.03 6.91
C TRP A 53 -3.76 -1.39 5.43
N VAL A 54 -2.59 -1.88 5.00
CA VAL A 54 -2.38 -2.35 3.64
C VAL A 54 -3.23 -3.58 3.35
N ASP A 55 -3.23 -4.55 4.27
CA ASP A 55 -4.02 -5.76 4.16
C ASP A 55 -5.51 -5.47 4.03
N LEU A 56 -6.04 -4.59 4.90
CA LEU A 56 -7.45 -4.20 4.88
C LEU A 56 -7.87 -3.58 3.55
N VAL A 57 -7.04 -2.69 3.00
CA VAL A 57 -7.34 -2.05 1.70
C VAL A 57 -7.23 -3.06 0.56
N ARG A 58 -6.15 -3.85 0.51
CA ARG A 58 -5.92 -4.87 -0.53
C ARG A 58 -7.09 -5.86 -0.56
N ASP A 59 -7.44 -6.42 0.59
CA ASP A 59 -8.48 -7.43 0.71
C ASP A 59 -9.85 -6.84 0.37
N ARG A 60 -10.14 -5.60 0.80
CA ARG A 60 -11.38 -4.94 0.41
C ARG A 60 -11.48 -4.72 -1.09
N CYS A 61 -10.38 -4.36 -1.76
CA CYS A 61 -10.33 -4.24 -3.22
C CYS A 61 -10.58 -5.60 -3.89
N ARG A 62 -9.86 -6.63 -3.46
CA ARG A 62 -10.01 -8.02 -3.95
C ARG A 62 -11.47 -8.49 -3.83
N ASP A 63 -12.07 -8.32 -2.66
CA ASP A 63 -13.42 -8.81 -2.37
C ASP A 63 -14.51 -8.10 -3.20
N ASN A 64 -14.22 -6.91 -3.75
CA ASN A 64 -15.15 -6.14 -4.59
C ASN A 64 -14.74 -6.09 -6.08
N GLY A 65 -13.73 -6.85 -6.48
CA GLY A 65 -13.21 -6.82 -7.86
C GLY A 65 -12.65 -5.46 -8.28
N VAL A 66 -12.23 -4.63 -7.32
CA VAL A 66 -11.60 -3.33 -7.59
C VAL A 66 -10.11 -3.56 -7.83
N PRO A 67 -9.55 -3.09 -8.97
CA PRO A 67 -8.12 -3.21 -9.24
C PRO A 67 -7.27 -2.51 -8.17
N PHE A 68 -6.24 -3.21 -7.68
CA PHE A 68 -5.35 -2.74 -6.62
C PHE A 68 -3.90 -2.68 -7.09
N PHE A 69 -3.25 -1.55 -6.82
CA PHE A 69 -1.85 -1.31 -7.12
C PHE A 69 -1.09 -0.94 -5.84
N PHE A 70 -0.11 -1.77 -5.48
CA PHE A 70 0.82 -1.44 -4.42
C PHE A 70 2.05 -0.78 -5.03
N LYS A 71 2.21 0.52 -4.77
CA LYS A 71 3.31 1.29 -5.36
C LYS A 71 4.63 0.87 -4.74
N GLN A 72 4.74 1.00 -3.42
CA GLN A 72 5.90 0.66 -2.61
C GLN A 72 5.64 0.93 -1.12
N TRP A 73 6.55 0.46 -0.26
CA TRP A 73 6.50 0.68 1.18
C TRP A 73 7.02 2.05 1.67
N GLY A 74 7.73 2.82 0.84
CA GLY A 74 8.39 4.04 1.31
C GLY A 74 9.77 3.74 1.91
N GLU A 75 10.20 4.44 2.98
CA GLU A 75 11.53 4.20 3.58
C GLU A 75 11.60 3.00 4.54
N PHE A 76 10.46 2.44 4.93
CA PHE A 76 10.36 1.37 5.94
C PHE A 76 9.83 0.09 5.32
N HIS A 77 10.21 -1.07 5.84
CA HIS A 77 9.68 -2.37 5.43
C HIS A 77 9.49 -3.27 6.66
N PRO A 78 8.51 -4.19 6.66
CA PRO A 78 8.44 -5.23 7.69
C PRO A 78 9.72 -6.06 7.70
N LEU A 79 10.39 -6.11 8.84
CA LEU A 79 11.69 -6.78 9.00
C LEU A 79 11.61 -8.26 8.62
N MET A 80 10.54 -8.94 9.02
CA MET A 80 10.30 -10.37 8.75
C MET A 80 10.06 -10.68 7.27
N TRP A 81 9.77 -9.68 6.46
CA TRP A 81 9.49 -9.84 5.02
C TRP A 81 10.65 -9.39 4.14
N LEU A 82 11.77 -8.99 4.75
CA LEU A 82 13.01 -8.79 4.00
C LEU A 82 13.58 -10.17 3.71
N ASP A 83 13.58 -10.57 2.43
CA ASP A 83 14.35 -11.73 1.99
C ASP A 83 15.80 -11.55 2.44
N GLY A 84 16.34 -12.55 3.15
CA GLY A 84 17.60 -12.50 3.90
C GLY A 84 18.87 -12.38 3.05
N GLY A 85 18.93 -11.39 2.15
CA GLY A 85 20.01 -11.19 1.19
C GLY A 85 20.61 -9.79 1.16
N ASP A 86 19.82 -8.71 1.03
CA ASP A 86 20.41 -7.46 0.48
C ASP A 86 20.05 -6.11 1.14
N VAL A 87 19.24 -6.06 2.21
CA VAL A 87 18.55 -4.79 2.55
C VAL A 87 19.00 -4.10 3.86
N CYS A 88 19.91 -4.67 4.62
CA CYS A 88 20.24 -4.12 5.94
C CYS A 88 21.74 -3.92 6.21
N ILE A 89 22.62 -4.68 5.58
CA ILE A 89 24.06 -4.64 5.90
C ILE A 89 24.73 -3.46 5.19
N GLY A 90 24.83 -2.30 5.84
CA GLY A 90 25.64 -1.20 5.26
C GLY A 90 25.51 0.19 5.86
N ARG A 91 24.75 0.42 6.93
CA ARG A 91 24.74 1.73 7.62
C ARG A 91 25.42 1.61 8.99
N GLU A 92 26.57 2.25 9.12
CA GLU A 92 27.32 2.37 10.39
C GLU A 92 26.49 3.03 11.51
N GLU A 93 25.46 3.80 11.17
CA GLU A 93 24.60 4.51 12.14
C GLU A 93 23.50 3.63 12.81
N GLY A 94 23.52 2.31 12.59
CA GLY A 94 22.55 1.40 13.18
C GLY A 94 21.17 1.43 12.52
N TYR A 95 20.40 0.38 12.77
CA TYR A 95 19.04 0.26 12.25
C TYR A 95 18.10 1.15 13.04
N ARG A 96 17.32 2.01 12.35
CA ARG A 96 16.12 2.60 12.96
C ARG A 96 14.97 1.63 12.76
N THR A 97 14.48 1.06 13.86
CA THR A 97 13.28 0.24 13.88
C THR A 97 12.13 0.95 14.58
N VAL A 98 10.89 0.59 14.23
CA VAL A 98 9.66 1.03 14.89
C VAL A 98 8.74 -0.18 15.01
N GLU A 99 8.20 -0.43 16.19
CA GLU A 99 7.19 -1.47 16.41
C GLU A 99 5.79 -0.91 16.13
N LEU A 100 5.06 -1.54 15.21
CA LEU A 100 3.69 -1.20 14.85
C LEU A 100 2.80 -2.43 14.91
N ASP A 101 1.86 -2.49 15.85
CA ASP A 101 0.89 -3.59 15.99
C ASP A 101 1.52 -4.99 15.97
N GLY A 102 2.69 -5.15 16.61
CA GLY A 102 3.43 -6.42 16.65
C GLY A 102 4.29 -6.70 15.42
N THR A 103 4.41 -5.74 14.48
CA THR A 103 5.32 -5.79 13.34
C THR A 103 6.49 -4.84 13.54
N THR A 104 7.71 -5.38 13.54
CA THR A 104 8.94 -4.57 13.49
C THR A 104 9.13 -4.00 12.09
N MET A 105 9.03 -2.68 11.96
CA MET A 105 9.32 -1.94 10.74
C MET A 105 10.77 -1.44 10.78
N VAL A 106 11.57 -1.75 9.77
CA VAL A 106 12.96 -1.30 9.66
C VAL A 106 13.10 -0.21 8.60
N ARG A 107 13.80 0.88 8.92
CA ARG A 107 14.15 1.93 7.95
C ARG A 107 15.31 1.46 7.07
N CYS A 108 14.98 0.74 6.01
CA CYS A 108 15.95 0.17 5.08
C CYS A 108 16.16 1.01 3.81
N GLY A 109 15.35 2.05 3.62
CA GLY A 109 15.44 2.96 2.50
C GLY A 109 14.55 2.58 1.32
N LYS A 110 14.06 3.58 0.59
CA LYS A 110 13.07 3.42 -0.50
C LYS A 110 13.33 2.26 -1.46
N ARG A 111 14.55 2.21 -2.02
CA ARG A 111 14.91 1.19 -3.02
C ARG A 111 14.83 -0.22 -2.45
N ALA A 112 15.26 -0.36 -1.20
CA ALA A 112 15.42 -1.64 -0.53
C ALA A 112 14.07 -2.13 0.05
N ALA A 113 13.23 -1.21 0.51
CA ALA A 113 11.85 -1.53 0.92
C ALA A 113 11.00 -1.99 -0.27
N GLY A 114 11.21 -1.43 -1.45
CA GLY A 114 10.68 -2.01 -2.70
C GLY A 114 9.15 -2.06 -2.79
N ARG A 115 8.68 -2.95 -3.66
CA ARG A 115 7.29 -3.00 -4.17
C ARG A 115 6.56 -4.31 -3.90
N HIS A 116 7.21 -5.26 -3.25
CA HIS A 116 6.59 -6.55 -2.94
C HIS A 116 5.73 -6.39 -1.68
N LEU A 117 4.49 -6.86 -1.76
CA LEU A 117 3.58 -7.01 -0.63
C LEU A 117 3.24 -8.49 -0.57
N ASP A 118 3.56 -9.14 0.55
CA ASP A 118 3.50 -10.60 0.73
C ASP A 118 4.28 -11.38 -0.35
N GLY A 119 5.47 -10.88 -0.71
CA GLY A 119 6.33 -11.52 -1.71
C GLY A 119 5.84 -11.42 -3.16
N VAL A 120 4.74 -10.70 -3.43
CA VAL A 120 4.20 -10.53 -4.79
C VAL A 120 4.04 -9.06 -5.19
N LEU A 121 4.05 -8.81 -6.49
CA LEU A 121 3.77 -7.50 -7.06
C LEU A 121 2.27 -7.33 -7.29
N HIS A 122 1.68 -6.26 -6.75
CA HIS A 122 0.30 -5.89 -7.02
C HIS A 122 0.28 -4.74 -8.03
N ASN A 123 0.05 -5.06 -9.31
CA ASN A 123 0.14 -4.12 -10.43
C ASN A 123 -1.19 -3.97 -11.20
N ALA A 124 -2.34 -4.19 -10.58
CA ALA A 124 -3.60 -4.21 -11.31
C ALA A 124 -4.14 -2.79 -11.55
N LEU A 125 -3.51 -1.96 -12.40
CA LEU A 125 -4.14 -0.70 -12.82
C LEU A 125 -4.92 -0.90 -14.12
N PRO A 126 -6.14 -0.33 -14.23
CA PRO A 126 -7.03 -0.58 -15.36
C PRO A 126 -6.54 0.00 -16.70
N TRP A 127 -5.45 0.79 -16.70
CA TRP A 127 -4.84 1.31 -17.93
C TRP A 127 -3.67 0.46 -18.44
N ASP A 128 -3.24 -0.55 -17.70
CA ASP A 128 -2.17 -1.46 -18.15
C ASP A 128 -2.63 -2.40 -19.28
N GLU A 129 -3.94 -2.54 -19.49
CA GLU A 129 -4.53 -3.31 -20.60
C GLU A 129 -4.79 -2.49 -21.88
N VAL A 130 -4.73 -1.16 -21.82
CA VAL A 130 -5.06 -0.27 -22.96
C VAL A 130 -3.82 0.03 -23.84
N ALA A 131 -2.65 -0.49 -23.47
CA ALA A 131 -1.38 -0.26 -24.16
C ALA A 131 -0.96 -1.40 -25.12
N LYS A 132 -1.88 -2.28 -25.54
CA LYS A 132 -1.63 -3.30 -26.57
C LYS A 132 -2.50 -3.08 -27.80
#